data_AF-A0A6L2JP66-F1
#
_entry.id   AF-A0A6L2JP66-F1
#
_cell.length_a   1.000
_cell.length_b   1.000
_cell.length_c   1.000
_cell.angle_alpha   90.00
_cell.angle_beta   90.00
_cell.angle_gamma   90.00
#
_symmetry.space_group_name_H-M   'P 1'
#
loop_
_entity.id
_entity.type
_entity.pdbx_description
1 polymer ?
#
loop_
_entity_poly.entity_id
_entity_poly.type
_entity_poly.pdbx_seq_one_letter_code
_entity_poly.pdbx_strand_id
1 'polypeptide(L)'
;MENFNCIRKLLPTVVDRLFQSHEYKKSLSVPFNLAIQASWAKGLAEEHFKEDLLELMSMMENFNAYADKKMYVEYEKLFEKRYPFVEKISRGFRHTVYDLFKVYPDSPPLEQAPPSKPSSGQAPSEHCNQSAYDVILEGDC
;
A
#
# COMPACT_ATOMS: atom_id res chain seq x y z
N MET A 1 20.18 33.18 -4.79
CA MET A 1 20.51 31.97 -4.02
C MET A 1 19.27 31.36 -3.31
N GLU A 2 18.24 32.15 -2.99
CA GLU A 2 17.01 31.67 -2.32
C GLU A 2 16.15 30.70 -3.16
N ASN A 3 16.03 30.90 -4.47
CA ASN A 3 15.22 30.04 -5.34
C ASN A 3 15.66 28.57 -5.38
N PHE A 4 16.97 28.31 -5.37
CA PHE A 4 17.51 26.94 -5.34
C PHE A 4 17.17 26.22 -4.02
N ASN A 5 17.17 26.95 -2.90
CA ASN A 5 16.78 26.38 -1.61
C ASN A 5 15.29 26.07 -1.53
N CYS A 6 14.45 26.88 -2.17
CA CYS A 6 13.00 26.63 -2.25
C CYS A 6 12.70 25.34 -3.04
N ILE A 7 13.32 25.13 -4.21
CA ILE A 7 13.12 23.91 -5.01
C ILE A 7 13.65 22.67 -4.27
N ARG A 8 14.83 22.78 -3.63
CA ARG A 8 15.44 21.70 -2.84
C ARG A 8 14.54 21.25 -1.68
N LYS A 9 13.67 22.13 -1.17
CA LYS A 9 12.66 21.78 -0.15
C LYS A 9 11.35 21.30 -0.77
N LEU A 10 10.92 21.88 -1.88
CA LEU A 10 9.64 21.56 -2.51
C LEU A 10 9.60 20.12 -3.00
N LEU A 11 10.66 19.67 -3.70
CA LEU A 11 10.66 18.36 -4.34
C LEU A 11 10.56 17.21 -3.32
N PRO A 12 11.35 17.17 -2.23
CA PRO A 12 11.14 16.19 -1.16
C PRO A 12 9.75 16.23 -0.54
N THR A 13 9.18 17.42 -0.31
CA THR A 13 7.82 17.53 0.27
C THR A 13 6.74 17.00 -0.67
N VAL A 14 6.84 17.29 -1.97
CA VAL A 14 5.90 16.75 -2.97
C VAL A 14 6.04 15.23 -3.04
N VAL A 15 7.26 14.70 -3.04
CA VAL A 15 7.50 13.26 -3.06
C VAL A 15 6.94 12.59 -1.80
N ASP A 16 7.20 13.13 -0.61
CA ASP A 16 6.65 12.62 0.66
C ASP A 16 5.11 12.58 0.65
N ARG A 17 4.47 13.66 0.20
CA ARG A 17 3.01 13.70 0.06
C ARG A 17 2.47 12.73 -0.99
N LEU A 18 3.20 12.54 -2.10
CA LEU A 18 2.83 11.54 -3.09
C LEU A 18 2.85 10.13 -2.46
N PHE A 19 3.89 9.79 -1.72
CA PHE A 19 3.98 8.53 -0.99
C PHE A 19 2.87 8.37 0.06
N GLN A 20 2.39 9.47 0.64
CA GLN A 20 1.27 9.45 1.58
C GLN A 20 -0.10 9.33 0.90
N SER A 21 -0.21 9.67 -0.38
CA SER A 21 -1.47 9.69 -1.12
C SER A 21 -2.09 8.29 -1.24
N HIS A 22 -3.41 8.23 -1.08
CA HIS A 22 -4.16 6.97 -1.16
C HIS A 22 -3.99 6.29 -2.52
N GLU A 23 -4.10 7.05 -3.62
CA GLU A 23 -4.00 6.49 -4.97
C GLU A 23 -2.60 5.94 -5.28
N TYR A 24 -1.55 6.63 -4.85
CA TYR A 24 -0.19 6.15 -5.06
C TYR A 24 0.05 4.88 -4.25
N LYS A 25 -0.32 4.85 -2.96
CA LYS A 25 -0.25 3.64 -2.12
C LYS A 25 -1.00 2.46 -2.73
N LYS A 26 -2.21 2.70 -3.23
CA LYS A 26 -3.01 1.67 -3.92
C LYS A 26 -2.37 1.17 -5.20
N SER A 27 -1.64 2.03 -5.92
CA SER A 27 -0.91 1.61 -7.12
C SER A 27 0.35 0.84 -6.75
N LEU A 28 1.08 1.31 -5.74
CA LEU A 28 2.31 0.71 -5.23
C LEU A 28 2.10 -0.66 -4.59
N SER A 29 0.91 -0.93 -4.04
CA SER A 29 0.61 -2.22 -3.41
C SER A 29 0.71 -3.39 -4.39
N VAL A 30 0.47 -3.18 -5.69
CA VAL A 30 0.56 -4.23 -6.71
C VAL A 30 2.01 -4.75 -6.87
N PRO A 31 2.99 -3.93 -7.28
CA PRO A 31 4.38 -4.40 -7.38
C PRO A 31 4.95 -4.81 -6.02
N PHE A 32 4.53 -4.19 -4.91
CA PHE A 32 4.98 -4.58 -3.58
C PHE A 32 4.50 -5.99 -3.19
N ASN A 33 3.23 -6.31 -3.44
CA ASN A 33 2.70 -7.66 -3.22
C ASN A 33 3.41 -8.70 -4.10
N LEU A 34 3.72 -8.35 -5.36
CA LEU A 34 4.50 -9.23 -6.24
C LEU A 34 5.94 -9.43 -5.71
N ALA A 35 6.59 -8.39 -5.17
CA ALA A 35 7.91 -8.52 -4.56
C ALA A 35 7.90 -9.47 -3.35
N ILE A 36 6.85 -9.41 -2.52
CA ILE A 36 6.63 -10.35 -1.42
C ILE A 36 6.49 -11.77 -1.97
N GLN A 37 5.58 -11.99 -2.93
CA GLN A 37 5.37 -13.33 -3.51
C GLN A 37 6.65 -13.90 -4.13
N ALA A 38 7.42 -13.09 -4.86
CA ALA A 38 8.70 -13.52 -5.44
C ALA A 38 9.74 -13.91 -4.37
N SER A 39 9.80 -13.15 -3.27
CA SER A 39 10.72 -13.44 -2.16
C SER A 39 10.33 -14.72 -1.43
N TRP A 40 9.03 -14.92 -1.20
CA TRP A 40 8.49 -16.15 -0.63
C TRP A 40 8.76 -17.37 -1.52
N ALA A 41 8.50 -17.24 -2.82
CA ALA A 41 8.77 -18.30 -3.80
C ALA A 41 10.24 -18.73 -3.80
N LYS A 42 11.15 -17.74 -3.72
CA LYS A 42 12.59 -17.99 -3.64
C LYS A 42 12.97 -18.74 -2.37
N GLY A 43 12.48 -18.30 -1.20
CA GLY A 43 12.76 -18.98 0.07
C GLY A 43 12.27 -20.43 0.08
N LEU A 44 11.05 -20.68 -0.40
CA LEU A 44 10.52 -22.04 -0.48
C LEU A 44 11.33 -22.94 -1.43
N ALA A 45 11.87 -22.39 -2.52
CA ALA A 45 12.71 -23.15 -3.45
C ALA A 45 14.07 -23.56 -2.86
N GLU A 46 14.51 -22.94 -1.76
CA GLU A 46 15.74 -23.32 -1.06
C GLU A 46 15.52 -24.54 -0.13
N GLU A 47 14.27 -24.79 0.29
CA GLU A 47 13.92 -25.84 1.27
C GLU A 47 13.21 -27.06 0.65
N HIS A 48 12.65 -26.94 -0.55
CA HIS A 48 11.79 -27.95 -1.15
C HIS A 48 12.24 -28.42 -2.55
N PHE A 49 11.92 -29.68 -2.89
CA PHE A 49 12.01 -30.16 -4.26
C PHE A 49 11.02 -29.43 -5.17
N LYS A 50 11.34 -29.36 -6.45
CA LYS A 50 10.64 -28.51 -7.43
C LYS A 50 9.17 -28.89 -7.62
N GLU A 51 8.85 -30.17 -7.48
CA GLU A 51 7.50 -30.70 -7.59
C GLU A 51 6.62 -30.27 -6.39
N ASP A 52 7.12 -30.44 -5.16
CA ASP A 52 6.43 -30.03 -3.93
C ASP A 52 6.18 -28.52 -3.89
N LEU A 53 7.15 -27.74 -4.41
CA LEU A 53 7.05 -26.29 -4.52
C LEU A 53 5.89 -25.84 -5.42
N LEU A 54 5.71 -26.50 -6.56
CA LEU A 54 4.63 -26.17 -7.50
C LEU A 54 3.25 -26.51 -6.94
N GLU A 55 3.13 -27.62 -6.22
CA GLU A 55 1.88 -27.99 -5.55
C GLU A 55 1.52 -27.00 -4.45
N LEU A 56 2.48 -26.63 -3.59
CA LEU A 56 2.30 -25.62 -2.55
C LEU A 56 1.89 -24.25 -3.12
N MET A 57 2.55 -23.82 -4.21
CA MET A 57 2.21 -22.57 -4.90
C MET A 57 0.81 -22.60 -5.53
N SER A 58 0.37 -23.76 -6.01
CA SER A 58 -0.95 -23.92 -6.64
C SER A 58 -2.11 -23.81 -5.64
N MET A 59 -1.85 -24.13 -4.37
CA MET A 59 -2.84 -24.00 -3.28
C MET A 59 -3.02 -22.56 -2.79
N MET A 60 -2.07 -21.66 -3.07
CA MET A 60 -2.13 -20.28 -2.58
C MET A 60 -2.97 -19.40 -3.50
N GLU A 61 -4.11 -18.94 -2.99
CA GLU A 61 -4.99 -18.04 -3.74
C GLU A 61 -4.26 -16.73 -4.11
N ASN A 62 -4.39 -16.30 -5.36
CA ASN A 62 -3.76 -15.10 -5.92
C ASN A 62 -2.21 -15.12 -5.95
N PHE A 63 -1.59 -16.29 -5.76
CA PHE A 63 -0.15 -16.44 -5.98
C PHE A 63 0.18 -16.36 -7.47
N ASN A 64 1.25 -15.64 -7.80
CA ASN A 64 1.74 -15.49 -9.15
C ASN A 64 3.12 -16.13 -9.30
N ALA A 65 3.18 -17.26 -10.02
CA ALA A 65 4.41 -17.97 -10.31
C ALA A 65 5.46 -17.14 -11.09
N TYR A 66 5.05 -16.03 -11.71
CA TYR A 66 5.91 -15.10 -12.44
C TYR A 66 6.04 -13.74 -11.74
N ALA A 67 5.87 -13.72 -10.41
CA ALA A 67 5.89 -12.49 -9.63
C ALA A 67 7.22 -11.73 -9.76
N ASP A 68 8.35 -12.43 -9.90
CA ASP A 68 9.69 -11.85 -10.07
C ASP A 68 9.79 -10.92 -11.29
N LYS A 69 9.34 -11.41 -12.45
CA LYS A 69 9.34 -10.66 -13.72
C LYS A 69 8.25 -9.61 -13.73
N LYS A 70 7.06 -9.96 -13.23
CA LYS A 70 5.91 -9.07 -13.25
C LYS A 70 6.09 -7.87 -12.32
N MET A 71 6.81 -8.03 -11.21
CA MET A 71 7.05 -6.93 -10.26
C MET A 71 7.65 -5.71 -10.93
N TYR A 72 8.72 -5.89 -11.71
CA TYR A 72 9.37 -4.77 -12.41
C TYR A 72 8.45 -4.10 -13.42
N VAL A 73 7.69 -4.90 -14.19
CA VAL A 73 6.73 -4.36 -15.17
C VAL A 73 5.63 -3.53 -14.49
N GLU A 74 5.08 -4.00 -13.36
CA GLU A 74 4.07 -3.24 -12.62
C GLU A 74 4.67 -2.03 -11.89
N TYR A 75 5.94 -2.10 -11.49
CA TYR A 75 6.66 -0.97 -10.90
C TYR A 75 6.88 0.15 -11.93
N GLU A 76 7.27 -0.19 -13.16
CA GLU A 76 7.46 0.79 -14.24
C GLU A 76 6.16 1.52 -14.59
N LYS A 77 5.02 0.80 -14.59
CA LYS A 77 3.68 1.39 -14.80
C LYS A 77 3.33 2.47 -13.78
N LEU A 78 3.95 2.49 -12.59
CA LEU A 78 3.74 3.58 -11.63
C LEU A 78 4.15 4.94 -12.22
N PHE A 79 5.17 4.98 -13.07
CA PHE A 79 5.67 6.23 -13.67
C PHE A 79 4.87 6.67 -14.90
N GLU A 80 4.15 5.75 -15.54
CA GLU A 80 3.23 6.05 -16.64
C GLU A 80 1.91 6.63 -16.14
N LYS A 81 1.57 6.36 -14.88
CA LYS A 81 0.31 6.76 -14.29
C LYS A 81 0.29 8.26 -13.99
N ARG A 82 -0.84 8.90 -14.33
CA ARG A 82 -1.11 10.29 -13.96
C ARG A 82 -1.80 10.33 -12.61
N TYR A 83 -1.06 10.76 -11.58
CA TYR A 83 -1.61 10.97 -10.25
C TYR A 83 -2.24 12.38 -10.16
N PRO A 84 -3.52 12.52 -9.76
CA PRO A 84 -4.20 13.80 -9.58
C PRO A 84 -3.43 14.78 -8.69
N PHE A 85 -2.77 14.29 -7.64
CA PHE A 85 -1.92 15.11 -6.79
C PHE A 85 -0.74 15.74 -7.57
N VAL A 86 -0.04 14.96 -8.38
CA VAL A 86 1.06 15.45 -9.24
C VAL A 86 0.51 16.43 -10.28
N GLU A 87 -0.67 16.16 -10.81
CA GLU A 87 -1.33 17.05 -11.78
C GLU A 87 -1.75 18.40 -11.15
N LYS A 88 -2.20 18.41 -9.89
CA LYS A 88 -2.47 19.65 -9.15
C LYS A 88 -1.21 20.49 -8.98
N ILE A 89 -0.09 19.86 -8.61
CA ILE A 89 1.20 20.54 -8.47
C ILE A 89 1.67 21.09 -9.82
N SER A 90 1.59 20.30 -10.90
CA SER A 90 2.06 20.72 -12.23
C SER A 90 1.25 21.88 -12.83
N ARG A 91 -0.07 21.91 -12.59
CA ARG A 91 -0.94 23.03 -12.97
C ARG A 91 -0.64 24.31 -12.18
N GLY A 92 0.04 24.19 -11.04
CA GLY A 92 0.40 25.30 -10.17
C GLY A 92 1.59 26.13 -10.63
N PHE A 93 2.05 26.02 -11.88
CA PHE A 93 3.22 26.75 -12.41
C PHE A 93 3.11 28.29 -12.31
N ARG A 94 1.91 28.83 -12.11
CA ARG A 94 1.66 30.27 -11.89
C ARG A 94 1.62 30.66 -10.41
N HIS A 95 1.69 29.70 -9.50
CA HIS A 95 1.63 29.94 -8.06
C HIS A 95 3.01 30.16 -7.47
N THR A 96 3.06 30.81 -6.30
CA THR A 96 4.31 30.92 -5.56
C THR A 96 4.71 29.55 -5.02
N VAL A 97 6.00 29.33 -4.78
CA VAL A 97 6.47 28.07 -4.16
C VAL A 97 5.78 27.83 -2.81
N TYR A 98 5.49 28.89 -2.07
CA TYR A 98 4.75 28.81 -0.81
C TYR A 98 3.33 28.27 -0.98
N ASP A 99 2.63 28.66 -2.05
CA ASP A 99 1.31 28.14 -2.34
C ASP A 99 1.36 26.68 -2.79
N LEU A 100 2.41 26.26 -3.51
CA LEU A 100 2.63 24.84 -3.85
C LEU A 100 2.83 23.98 -2.60
N PHE A 101 3.47 24.50 -1.55
CA PHE A 101 3.57 23.82 -0.26
C PHE A 101 2.22 23.63 0.46
N LYS A 102 1.13 24.29 0.03
CA LYS A 102 -0.20 24.10 0.61
C LYS A 102 -1.05 23.09 -0.15
N VAL A 103 -0.56 22.57 -1.28
CA VAL A 103 -1.28 21.56 -2.07
C VAL A 103 -1.10 20.19 -1.41
N TYR A 104 -2.22 19.49 -1.18
CA TYR A 104 -2.24 18.15 -0.60
C TYR A 104 -2.92 17.14 -1.54
N PRO A 105 -2.59 15.84 -1.40
CA PRO A 105 -3.32 14.78 -2.08
C PRO A 105 -4.80 14.77 -1.68
N ASP A 106 -5.63 14.22 -2.55
CA ASP A 106 -7.04 14.00 -2.23
C ASP A 106 -7.19 12.99 -1.09
N SER A 107 -8.19 13.23 -0.25
CA SER A 107 -8.61 12.27 0.78
C SER A 107 -9.04 10.96 0.13
N PRO A 108 -8.87 9.81 0.82
CA PRO A 108 -9.45 8.56 0.36
C PRO A 108 -10.96 8.73 0.17
N PRO A 109 -11.57 8.03 -0.79
CA PRO A 109 -13.02 7.90 -0.83
C PRO A 109 -13.50 7.41 0.54
N LEU A 110 -14.55 8.03 1.09
CA LEU A 110 -15.22 7.43 2.24
C LEU A 110 -15.68 6.04 1.81
N GLU A 111 -15.16 4.99 2.43
CA GLU A 111 -15.78 3.68 2.34
C GLU A 111 -17.22 3.85 2.79
N GLN A 112 -18.15 3.76 1.84
CA GLN A 112 -19.54 3.56 2.18
C GLN A 112 -19.58 2.24 2.92
N ALA A 113 -19.91 2.30 4.21
CA ALA A 113 -20.17 1.10 4.99
C ALA A 113 -21.12 0.21 4.15
N PRO A 114 -20.85 -1.11 4.05
CA PRO A 114 -21.76 -2.03 3.39
C PRO A 114 -23.18 -1.74 3.91
N PRO A 115 -24.21 -1.68 3.03
CA PRO A 115 -25.56 -1.38 3.46
C PRO A 115 -25.90 -2.27 4.65
N SER A 116 -26.12 -1.64 5.80
CA SER A 116 -26.44 -2.34 7.03
C SER A 116 -27.67 -3.19 6.75
N LYS A 117 -27.48 -4.51 6.74
CA LYS A 117 -28.55 -5.50 6.65
C LYS A 117 -29.60 -5.12 7.70
N PRO A 118 -30.90 -5.04 7.36
CA PRO A 118 -31.91 -4.72 8.37
C PRO A 118 -31.83 -5.77 9.48
N SER A 119 -31.55 -5.27 10.69
CA SER A 119 -31.49 -6.05 11.93
C SER A 119 -32.85 -6.67 12.18
N SER A 120 -32.98 -7.96 11.88
CA SER A 120 -34.14 -8.76 12.26
C SER A 120 -33.97 -9.27 13.68
N GLY A 121 -34.73 -8.70 14.62
CA GLY A 121 -35.23 -9.38 15.82
C GLY A 121 -34.25 -9.61 16.98
N GLN A 122 -34.56 -8.95 18.11
CA GLN A 122 -34.32 -9.41 19.50
C GLN A 122 -34.58 -10.92 19.66
N ALA A 123 -33.92 -11.71 20.55
CA ALA A 123 -33.38 -11.51 21.91
C ALA A 123 -32.45 -12.71 22.28
N PRO A 124 -32.08 -12.97 23.57
CA PRO A 124 -31.42 -12.15 24.58
C PRO A 124 -30.03 -12.69 25.02
N SER A 125 -29.22 -11.77 25.55
CA SER A 125 -28.16 -11.88 26.58
C SER A 125 -27.66 -13.26 27.04
N GLU A 126 -26.34 -13.46 27.02
CA GLU A 126 -25.57 -14.03 28.14
C GLU A 126 -24.08 -13.57 28.10
N HIS A 127 -23.56 -13.28 29.31
CA HIS A 127 -22.18 -12.96 29.73
C HIS A 127 -21.08 -13.85 29.07
N CYS A 128 -19.78 -13.56 28.98
CA CYS A 128 -18.84 -12.74 29.76
C CYS A 128 -17.54 -12.49 28.94
N ASN A 129 -16.79 -11.47 29.37
CA ASN A 129 -15.46 -10.99 28.98
C ASN A 129 -14.40 -12.07 28.66
N GLN A 130 -13.41 -11.78 27.80
CA GLN A 130 -12.09 -11.25 28.20
C GLN A 130 -11.14 -11.06 27.01
N SER A 131 -10.31 -10.01 27.15
CA SER A 131 -9.16 -9.60 26.33
C SER A 131 -8.14 -10.72 26.08
N ALA A 132 -7.57 -10.74 24.87
CA ALA A 132 -6.26 -11.36 24.61
C ALA A 132 -5.46 -10.52 23.59
N TYR A 133 -5.25 -9.25 23.91
CA TYR A 133 -4.04 -8.54 23.49
C TYR A 133 -3.19 -8.34 24.73
N ASP A 134 -2.46 -9.39 25.09
CA ASP A 134 -1.28 -9.35 25.97
C ASP A 134 -0.68 -10.76 26.02
N VAL A 135 0.10 -11.10 25.00
CA VAL A 135 1.28 -11.96 25.20
C VAL A 135 2.43 -11.23 24.51
N ILE A 136 2.90 -10.23 25.24
CA ILE A 136 4.14 -9.52 25.01
C ILE A 136 5.29 -10.51 25.25
N LEU A 137 6.24 -10.46 24.34
CA LEU A 137 7.67 -10.70 24.55
C LEU A 137 8.08 -10.66 26.03
N GLU A 138 8.54 -11.78 26.59
CA GLU A 138 9.79 -11.82 27.35
C GLU A 138 10.04 -13.20 27.98
N GLY A 139 11.29 -13.62 27.83
CA GLY A 139 12.03 -14.39 28.82
C GLY A 139 12.14 -15.90 28.55
N ASP A 140 13.29 -16.55 28.71
CA ASP A 140 14.69 -16.14 28.83
C ASP A 140 15.48 -17.46 29.03
N CYS A 141 16.78 -17.42 28.73
CA CYS A 141 17.84 -18.43 28.99
C CYS A 141 17.95 -19.63 28.04
#